data_AF-A0A923ZB79-F1
#
_entry.id   AF-A0A923ZB79-F1
#
_cell.length_a   1.000
_cell.length_b   1.000
_cell.length_c   1.000
_cell.angle_alpha   90.00
_cell.angle_beta   90.00
_cell.angle_gamma   90.00
#
_symmetry.space_group_name_H-M   'P 1'
#
loop_
_entity.id
_entity.type
_entity.pdbx_description
1 polymer ?
#
loop_
_entity_poly.entity_id
_entity_poly.type
_entity_poly.pdbx_seq_one_letter_code
_entity_poly.pdbx_strand_id
1 'polypeptide(L)' 'MQPAVQALIDEKLRRAFGFEKPAAWLCGSLSAVLRIRRHLKRFIHLEPMPKLIANTHNRTYPGNRYTIDAIAPSYMKERK' A
#
# COMPACT_ATOMS: atom_id res chain seq x y z
N MET A 1 -16.37 -6.81 22.65
CA MET A 1 -15.91 -7.16 21.27
C MET A 1 -16.41 -6.08 20.31
N GLN A 2 -15.57 -5.56 19.41
CA GLN A 2 -15.96 -4.49 18.48
C GLN A 2 -16.61 -5.08 17.22
N PRO A 3 -17.90 -4.82 16.93
CA PRO A 3 -18.64 -5.46 15.83
C PRO A 3 -18.11 -5.08 14.44
N ALA A 4 -17.53 -3.88 14.30
CA ALA A 4 -16.92 -3.43 13.06
C ALA A 4 -15.69 -4.29 12.67
N VAL A 5 -14.90 -4.73 13.65
CA VAL A 5 -13.72 -5.56 13.40
C VAL A 5 -14.14 -6.95 12.92
N GLN A 6 -15.15 -7.54 13.56
CA GLN A 6 -15.69 -8.85 13.15
C GLN A 6 -16.29 -8.81 11.74
N ALA A 7 -16.91 -7.69 11.35
CA ALA A 7 -17.45 -7.49 10.00
C ALA A 7 -16.38 -7.28 8.93
N LEU A 8 -15.15 -6.91 9.30
CA LEU A 8 -14.02 -6.75 8.39
C LEU A 8 -13.26 -8.06 8.13
N ILE A 9 -13.36 -9.02 9.06
CA ILE A 9 -12.62 -10.28 9.02
C ILE A 9 -13.27 -11.25 8.04
N ASP A 10 -12.43 -11.91 7.21
CA ASP A 10 -12.88 -12.92 6.26
C ASP A 10 -13.57 -14.11 6.96
N GLU A 11 -14.53 -14.73 6.29
CA GLU A 11 -15.41 -15.73 6.88
C GLU A 11 -14.65 -16.97 7.36
N LYS A 12 -13.58 -17.37 6.65
CA LYS A 12 -12.69 -18.46 7.08
C LYS A 12 -11.97 -18.13 8.39
N LEU A 13 -11.44 -16.92 8.48
CA LEU A 13 -10.69 -16.45 9.64
C LEU A 13 -11.64 -16.25 10.84
N ARG A 14 -12.85 -15.76 10.59
CA ARG A 14 -13.92 -15.62 11.60
C ARG A 14 -14.27 -16.96 12.23
N ARG A 15 -14.43 -18.01 11.41
CA ARG A 15 -14.70 -19.38 11.89
C ARG A 15 -13.54 -19.94 12.71
N ALA A 16 -12.30 -19.72 12.27
CA ALA A 16 -11.11 -20.17 12.98
C ALA A 16 -11.00 -19.56 14.39
N PHE A 17 -11.42 -18.30 14.55
CA PHE A 17 -11.42 -17.60 15.85
C PHE A 17 -12.70 -17.77 16.67
N GLY A 18 -13.72 -18.48 16.15
CA GLY A 18 -14.99 -18.68 16.86
C GLY A 18 -15.83 -17.39 17.04
N PHE A 19 -15.64 -16.39 16.19
CA PHE A 19 -16.42 -15.15 16.27
C PHE A 19 -17.83 -15.33 15.70
N GLU A 20 -18.81 -14.69 16.33
CA GLU A 20 -20.19 -14.64 15.85
C GLU A 20 -20.30 -13.97 14.49
N LYS A 21 -21.32 -14.38 13.71
CA LYS A 21 -21.57 -13.81 12.39
C LYS A 21 -22.16 -12.40 12.54
N PRO A 22 -21.46 -11.35 12.08
CA PRO A 22 -21.99 -9.99 12.11
C PRO A 22 -23.18 -9.86 11.17
N ALA A 23 -24.03 -8.85 11.41
CA ALA A 23 -25.20 -8.59 10.59
C ALA A 23 -24.80 -8.32 9.13
N ALA A 24 -25.51 -8.94 8.17
CA ALA A 24 -25.15 -8.88 6.75
C ALA A 24 -25.12 -7.44 6.19
N TRP A 25 -26.01 -6.57 6.69
CA TRP A 25 -26.04 -5.16 6.30
C TRP A 25 -24.77 -4.39 6.72
N LEU A 26 -24.16 -4.76 7.86
CA LEU A 26 -22.93 -4.14 8.37
C LEU A 26 -21.72 -4.53 7.51
N CYS A 27 -21.63 -5.81 7.11
CA CYS A 27 -20.61 -6.26 6.16
C CYS A 27 -20.75 -5.57 4.79
N GLY A 28 -21.99 -5.43 4.32
CA GLY A 28 -22.30 -4.74 3.07
C GLY A 28 -21.91 -3.26 3.11
N SER A 29 -22.25 -2.56 4.19
CA SER A 29 -21.92 -1.13 4.36
C SER A 29 -20.42 -0.90 4.47
N LEU A 30 -19.70 -1.70 5.25
CA LEU A 30 -18.23 -1.63 5.35
C LEU A 30 -17.57 -1.88 3.99
N SER A 31 -18.03 -2.88 3.25
CA SER A 31 -17.53 -3.17 1.90
C SER A 31 -17.77 -2.00 0.93
N ALA A 32 -18.94 -1.36 1.01
CA ALA A 32 -19.26 -0.19 0.20
C ALA A 32 -18.37 1.02 0.55
N VAL A 33 -18.18 1.31 1.84
CA VAL A 33 -17.29 2.37 2.32
C VAL A 33 -15.86 2.15 1.84
N LEU A 34 -15.34 0.92 1.94
CA LEU A 34 -13.99 0.59 1.48
C LEU A 34 -13.85 0.73 -0.06
N ARG A 35 -14.88 0.38 -0.83
CA ARG A 35 -14.92 0.64 -2.27
C ARG A 35 -14.92 2.13 -2.58
N ILE A 36 -15.74 2.92 -1.89
CA ILE A 36 -15.77 4.38 -2.04
C ILE A 36 -14.39 4.96 -1.73
N ARG A 37 -13.76 4.55 -0.63
CA ARG A 37 -12.39 4.95 -0.28
C ARG A 37 -11.39 4.59 -1.38
N ARG A 38 -11.50 3.41 -1.99
CA ARG A 38 -10.65 3.01 -3.13
C ARG A 38 -10.81 3.98 -4.31
N HIS A 39 -12.03 4.33 -4.67
CA HIS A 39 -12.27 5.29 -5.76
C HIS A 39 -11.76 6.69 -5.40
N LEU A 40 -12.01 7.16 -4.18
CA LEU A 40 -11.48 8.43 -3.69
C LEU A 40 -9.95 8.47 -3.75
N LYS A 41 -9.25 7.44 -3.27
CA LYS A 41 -7.78 7.37 -3.33
C LYS A 41 -7.25 7.40 -4.76
N ARG A 42 -8.02 6.87 -5.73
CA ARG A 42 -7.63 6.90 -7.15
C ARG A 42 -7.63 8.32 -7.73
N PHE A 43 -8.54 9.18 -7.27
CA PHE A 43 -8.65 10.55 -7.77
C PHE A 43 -7.89 11.56 -6.92
N ILE A 44 -7.79 11.32 -5.62
CA ILE A 44 -7.15 12.22 -4.67
C ILE A 44 -5.74 11.69 -4.35
N HIS A 45 -4.77 12.06 -5.19
CA HIS A 45 -3.35 11.83 -4.90
C HIS A 45 -2.84 12.94 -3.97
N LEU A 46 -3.20 12.87 -2.68
CA LEU A 46 -2.65 13.74 -1.64
C LEU A 46 -1.34 13.22 -1.05
N GLU A 47 -0.94 11.99 -1.39
CA GLU A 47 0.35 11.46 -0.97
C GLU A 47 1.47 12.16 -1.74
N PRO A 48 2.51 12.71 -1.07
CA PRO A 48 3.70 13.17 -1.75
C PRO A 48 4.30 11.96 -2.46
N MET A 49 4.19 11.91 -3.78
CA MET A 49 4.83 10.89 -4.58
C MET A 49 6.33 10.87 -4.22
N PRO A 50 6.93 9.68 -4.01
CA PRO A 50 8.36 9.61 -3.80
C PRO A 50 9.02 10.28 -5.01
N LYS A 51 9.73 11.37 -4.75
CA LYS A 51 10.53 12.02 -5.79
C LYS A 51 11.52 10.96 -6.29
N LEU A 52 11.67 10.86 -7.61
CA LEU A 52 12.69 9.97 -8.19
C LEU A 52 14.00 10.19 -7.45
N ILE A 53 14.67 9.11 -7.04
CA ILE A 53 15.95 9.16 -6.34
C ILE A 53 16.98 9.99 -7.14
N ALA A 54 16.92 9.91 -8.47
CA ALA A 54 17.71 10.74 -9.40
C ALA A 54 17.51 12.27 -9.21
N ASN A 55 16.34 12.69 -8.75
CA ASN A 55 15.99 14.10 -8.51
C ASN A 55 16.12 14.50 -7.03
N THR A 56 16.55 13.58 -6.17
CA THR A 56 16.74 13.85 -4.75
C THR A 56 18.14 14.39 -4.52
N HIS A 57 18.23 15.58 -3.91
CA HIS A 57 19.50 16.17 -3.52
C HIS A 57 20.10 15.38 -2.36
N ASN A 58 21.32 14.85 -2.54
CA ASN A 58 22.03 14.11 -1.51
C ASN A 58 23.34 14.82 -1.15
N ARG A 59 23.44 15.34 0.08
CA ARG A 59 24.62 16.06 0.59
C ARG A 59 25.90 15.19 0.64
N THR A 60 25.75 13.88 0.82
CA THR A 60 26.88 12.97 1.07
C THR A 60 27.40 12.30 -0.20
N TYR A 61 26.67 12.38 -1.31
CA TYR A 61 27.03 11.69 -2.54
C TYR A 61 27.86 12.61 -3.46
N PRO A 62 28.94 12.09 -4.10
CA PRO A 62 29.72 12.87 -5.06
C PRO A 62 28.83 13.45 -6.18
N GLY A 63 28.83 14.77 -6.35
CA GLY A 63 27.97 15.44 -7.35
C GLY A 63 26.51 15.69 -6.90
N ASN A 64 26.20 15.49 -5.62
CA ASN A 64 24.91 15.79 -4.99
C ASN A 64 23.67 15.06 -5.54
N ARG A 65 23.86 14.07 -6.42
CA ARG A 65 22.79 13.28 -7.03
C ARG A 65 23.24 11.87 -7.31
N TYR A 66 22.30 10.94 -7.23
CA TYR A 66 22.52 9.56 -7.65
C TYR A 66 22.54 9.48 -9.17
N THR A 67 23.67 9.08 -9.76
CA THR A 67 23.73 8.62 -11.15
C THR A 67 23.27 7.18 -11.18
N ILE A 68 22.19 6.90 -11.92
CA ILE A 68 21.57 5.57 -12.01
C ILE A 68 22.59 4.53 -12.52
N ASP A 69 23.53 4.95 -13.37
CA ASP A 69 24.62 4.12 -13.89
C ASP A 69 25.57 3.58 -12.81
N ALA A 70 25.66 4.25 -11.65
CA ALA A 70 26.51 3.83 -10.53
C ALA A 70 25.82 2.87 -9.56
N ILE A 71 24.49 2.70 -9.65
CA ILE A 71 23.68 1.87 -8.73
C ILE A 71 23.29 0.53 -9.36
N ALA A 72 23.69 0.27 -10.61
CA ALA A 72 23.47 -1.02 -11.22
C ALA A 72 24.16 -2.13 -10.40
N PRO A 73 23.44 -3.19 -10.00
CA PRO A 73 24.04 -4.33 -9.32
C PRO A 73 25.17 -4.89 -10.18
N SER A 74 26.29 -5.27 -9.56
CA SER A 74 27.50 -5.75 -10.27
C SER A 74 27.22 -6.92 -11.22
N TYR A 75 26.18 -7.71 -10.97
CA TYR A 75 25.75 -8.85 -11.80
C TYR A 75 24.94 -8.47 -13.05
N MET A 76 24.54 -7.21 -13.25
CA MET A 76 23.78 -6.77 -14.43
C MET A 76 24.67 -6.36 -15.62
N LYS A 77 26.01 -6.47 -15.52
CA LYS A 77 26.95 -6.04 -16.57
C LYS A 77 27.11 -6.99 -17.77
N GLU A 78 26.26 -7.99 -17.91
CA GLU A 78 26.32 -8.92 -19.04
C GLU A 78 25.03 -8.88 -19.84
N ARG A 79 25.00 -8.06 -20.90
CA ARG A 79 24.66 -8.46 -22.28
C ARG A 79 25.21 -7.39 -23.23
N LYS A 80 26.23 -7.78 -23.99
CA LYS A 80 26.66 -7.09 -25.20
C LYS A 80 25.74 -7.47 -26.36
#